data_AF-A0A8C9DQT4-F1
#
_entry.id   AF-A0A8C9DQT4-F1
#
_cell.length_a   1.000
_cell.length_b   1.000
_cell.length_c   1.000
_cell.angle_alpha   90.00
_cell.angle_beta   90.00
_cell.angle_gamma   90.00
#
_symmetry.space_group_name_H-M   'P 1'
#
loop_
_entity.id
_entity.type
_entity.pdbx_description
1 polymer ?
#
loop_
_entity_poly.entity_id
_entity_poly.type
_entity_poly.pdbx_seq_one_letter_code
_entity_poly.pdbx_strand_id
1 'polypeptide(L)'
;MWPLAAAIASLTVALSGVSYPQTLQCANIELRSDEECHQVYPGKITPNMLCAGTKEGGKDSCEGDSGGPLVCNGTLHGIISWGDFPCGQPNRPGVYTRVSKYVSWIRETIQKHSTPEHKWTKGPQ
;
A
#
# COMPACT_ATOMS: atom_id res chain seq x y z
N MET A 1 -12.89 6.94 16.02
CA MET A 1 -11.93 5.81 16.06
C MET A 1 -11.63 5.44 14.62
N TRP A 2 -10.42 5.73 14.12
CA TRP A 2 -10.03 5.34 12.77
C TRP A 2 -9.58 3.86 12.80
N PRO A 3 -9.97 3.02 11.83
CA PRO A 3 -9.58 1.63 11.84
C PRO A 3 -8.06 1.52 11.67
N LEU A 4 -7.42 0.68 12.49
CA LEU A 4 -6.02 0.33 12.31
C LEU A 4 -5.84 -0.27 10.91
N ALA A 5 -4.92 0.32 10.13
CA ALA A 5 -4.52 -0.19 8.84
C ALA A 5 -3.13 -0.81 8.97
N ALA A 6 -2.93 -1.99 8.37
CA ALA A 6 -1.62 -2.60 8.27
C ALA A 6 -1.12 -2.44 6.82
N ALA A 7 0.03 -1.79 6.66
CA ALA A 7 0.79 -1.82 5.42
C ALA A 7 1.91 -2.85 5.56
N ILE A 8 2.09 -3.69 4.56
CA ILE A 8 3.27 -4.55 4.47
C ILE A 8 4.39 -3.68 3.88
N ALA A 9 5.47 -3.55 4.64
CA ALA A 9 6.63 -2.77 4.26
C ALA A 9 7.88 -3.67 4.31
N SER A 10 8.92 -3.31 3.57
CA SER A 10 10.13 -4.10 3.42
C SER A 10 11.35 -3.22 3.56
N LEU A 11 11.27 -2.06 4.22
CA LEU A 11 12.45 -1.21 4.43
C LEU A 11 12.57 -0.66 5.85
N THR A 12 13.79 -0.73 6.36
CA THR A 12 14.27 0.00 7.54
C THR A 12 15.45 0.88 7.11
N VAL A 13 15.31 2.21 7.17
CA VAL A 13 16.39 3.12 6.72
C VAL A 13 17.41 3.32 7.84
N ALA A 14 18.65 2.86 7.63
CA ALA A 14 19.83 3.27 8.39
C ALA A 14 20.67 4.27 7.57
N LEU A 15 21.20 5.30 8.23
CA LEU A 15 21.75 6.53 7.65
C LEU A 15 23.03 6.42 6.79
N SER A 16 23.47 5.23 6.38
CA SER A 16 24.68 5.08 5.54
C SER A 16 24.76 3.74 4.81
N GLY A 17 23.67 3.38 4.14
CA GLY A 17 23.55 2.17 3.35
C GLY A 17 22.09 1.72 3.34
N VAL A 18 21.44 1.77 2.17
CA VAL A 18 20.08 1.24 2.02
C VAL A 18 20.15 -0.25 2.32
N SER A 19 19.59 -0.67 3.45
CA SER A 19 19.55 -2.06 3.89
C SER A 19 18.12 -2.56 3.81
N TYR A 20 17.90 -3.60 3.02
CA TYR A 20 16.62 -4.29 2.96
C TYR A 20 16.61 -5.40 4.03
N PRO A 21 15.55 -5.51 4.84
CA PRO A 21 15.36 -6.60 5.77
C PRO A 21 15.22 -7.91 4.99
N GLN A 22 15.76 -8.98 5.57
CA GLN A 22 15.64 -10.33 5.00
C GLN A 22 14.25 -10.95 5.24
N THR A 23 13.44 -10.31 6.09
CA THR A 23 12.10 -10.74 6.45
C THR A 23 11.09 -9.66 6.09
N LEU A 24 9.87 -10.09 5.77
CA LEU A 24 8.76 -9.20 5.48
C LEU A 24 8.39 -8.39 6.74
N GLN A 25 8.20 -7.07 6.60
CA GLN A 25 7.76 -6.21 7.71
C GLN A 25 6.29 -5.82 7.55
N CYS A 26 5.69 -5.45 8.67
CA CYS A 26 4.34 -4.90 8.73
C CYS A 26 4.33 -3.68 9.65
N ALA A 27 3.67 -2.62 9.22
CA ALA A 27 3.50 -1.42 10.01
C ALA A 27 2.02 -1.10 10.21
N ASN A 28 1.63 -0.88 11.47
CA ASN A 28 0.32 -0.33 11.80
C ASN A 28 0.35 1.20 11.61
N ILE A 29 -0.47 1.66 10.67
CA ILE A 29 -0.66 3.05 10.29
C ILE A 29 -2.16 3.39 10.26
N GLU A 30 -2.48 4.64 9.98
CA GLU A 30 -3.86 5.13 9.92
C GLU A 30 -4.18 5.64 8.52
N LEU A 31 -5.38 5.32 8.01
CA LEU A 31 -5.92 6.01 6.83
C LEU A 31 -6.03 7.48 7.14
N ARG A 32 -5.66 8.37 6.21
CA ARG A 32 -5.83 9.83 6.36
C ARG A 32 -7.05 10.31 5.59
N SER A 33 -7.64 11.42 6.03
CA SER A 33 -8.77 12.02 5.30
C SER A 33 -8.31 12.51 3.92
N ASP A 34 -9.23 12.55 2.97
CA ASP A 34 -8.93 13.06 1.63
C ASP A 34 -8.52 14.53 1.72
N GLU A 35 -9.12 15.31 2.61
CA GLU A 35 -8.79 16.71 2.85
C GLU A 35 -7.34 16.88 3.31
N GLU A 36 -6.91 16.11 4.31
CA GLU A 36 -5.52 16.14 4.80
C GLU A 36 -4.53 15.69 3.70
N CYS A 37 -4.90 14.68 2.91
CA CYS A 37 -4.09 14.19 1.79
C CYS A 37 -3.87 15.29 0.73
N HIS A 38 -4.92 16.04 0.37
CA HIS A 38 -4.84 17.16 -0.57
C HIS A 38 -4.06 18.36 0.00
N GLN A 39 -4.14 18.60 1.32
CA GLN A 39 -3.36 19.65 1.98
C GLN A 39 -1.86 19.34 1.94
N VAL A 40 -1.48 18.08 2.16
CA VAL A 40 -0.07 17.65 2.16
C VAL A 40 0.49 17.55 0.73
N TYR A 41 -0.34 17.17 -0.24
CA TYR A 41 0.04 16.99 -1.65
C TYR A 41 -0.86 17.79 -2.62
N PRO A 42 -0.77 19.14 -2.62
CA PRO A 42 -1.64 19.98 -3.43
C PRO A 42 -1.53 19.67 -4.93
N GLY A 43 -2.67 19.45 -5.58
CA GLY A 43 -2.76 19.19 -7.03
C GLY A 43 -2.25 17.83 -7.50
N LYS A 44 -1.80 16.95 -6.59
CA LYS A 44 -1.27 15.62 -6.94
C LYS A 44 -2.21 14.48 -6.59
N ILE A 45 -3.13 14.70 -5.65
CA ILE A 45 -4.10 13.68 -5.22
C ILE A 45 -5.28 13.67 -6.18
N THR A 46 -5.72 12.46 -6.53
CA THR A 46 -6.89 12.23 -7.38
C THR A 46 -7.94 11.40 -6.62
N PRO A 47 -9.20 11.34 -7.10
CA PRO A 47 -10.23 10.47 -6.50
C PRO A 47 -9.89 8.97 -6.50
N ASN A 48 -8.87 8.56 -7.26
CA ASN A 48 -8.38 7.18 -7.36
C ASN A 48 -7.28 6.86 -6.34
N MET A 49 -6.93 7.80 -5.48
CA MET A 49 -5.88 7.67 -4.46
C MET A 49 -6.48 7.78 -3.06
N LEU A 50 -5.76 7.23 -2.08
CA LEU A 50 -5.97 7.44 -0.64
C LEU A 50 -4.62 7.61 0.04
N CYS A 51 -4.58 8.29 1.18
CA CYS A 51 -3.38 8.45 2.00
C CYS A 51 -3.44 7.55 3.23
N ALA A 52 -2.30 7.02 3.67
CA ALA A 52 -2.16 6.38 4.97
C ALA A 52 -0.77 6.62 5.57
N GLY A 53 -0.70 6.76 6.89
CA GLY A 53 0.54 7.04 7.61
C GLY A 53 0.28 7.52 9.04
N THR A 54 1.34 7.68 9.83
CA THR A 54 1.26 8.26 11.19
C THR A 54 1.58 9.75 11.16
N LYS A 55 0.92 10.54 12.01
CA LYS A 55 1.22 11.99 12.12
C LYS A 55 2.61 12.24 12.68
N GLU A 56 3.04 11.37 13.58
CA GLU A 56 4.34 11.39 14.24
C GLU A 56 5.49 10.99 13.31
N GLY A 57 5.19 10.37 12.17
CA GLY A 57 6.17 9.75 11.28
C GLY A 57 6.72 8.42 11.84
N GLY A 58 7.87 8.00 11.32
CA GLY A 58 8.58 6.78 11.73
C GLY A 58 8.01 5.47 11.19
N LYS A 59 6.78 5.47 10.66
CA LYS A 59 6.14 4.31 10.03
C LYS A 59 5.57 4.68 8.66
N ASP A 60 6.08 4.04 7.63
CA ASP A 60 5.67 4.26 6.25
C ASP A 60 6.09 3.08 5.39
N SER A 61 5.45 2.93 4.23
CA SER A 61 6.04 2.17 3.12
C SER A 61 7.23 2.92 2.54
N CYS A 62 8.16 2.23 1.90
CA CYS A 62 9.29 2.89 1.24
C CYS A 62 9.65 2.24 -0.10
N GLU A 63 10.81 2.60 -0.62
CA GLU A 63 11.35 2.04 -1.86
C GLU A 63 11.37 0.51 -1.82
N GLY A 64 10.81 -0.09 -2.87
CA GLY A 64 10.64 -1.55 -2.98
C GLY A 64 9.28 -2.09 -2.54
N ASP A 65 8.46 -1.30 -1.82
CA ASP A 65 7.15 -1.75 -1.35
C ASP A 65 6.00 -1.53 -2.33
N SER A 66 6.24 -0.80 -3.43
CA SER A 66 5.25 -0.50 -4.45
C SER A 66 4.54 -1.76 -4.96
N GLY A 67 3.20 -1.74 -4.95
CA GLY A 67 2.36 -2.91 -5.25
C GLY A 67 1.94 -3.72 -4.02
N GLY A 68 2.55 -3.50 -2.85
CA GLY A 68 2.18 -4.15 -1.60
C GLY A 68 0.80 -3.72 -1.06
N PRO A 69 0.17 -4.53 -0.21
CA PRO A 69 -1.19 -4.29 0.25
C PRO A 69 -1.25 -3.31 1.44
N LEU A 70 -2.29 -2.47 1.42
CA LEU A 70 -2.82 -1.80 2.61
C LEU A 70 -4.13 -2.47 3.03
N VAL A 71 -4.12 -3.13 4.18
CA VAL A 71 -5.24 -3.91 4.70
C VAL A 71 -5.83 -3.25 5.93
N CYS A 72 -7.15 -3.01 5.90
CA CYS A 72 -7.91 -2.51 7.05
C CYS A 72 -8.91 -3.58 7.45
N ASN A 73 -8.87 -4.07 8.71
CA ASN A 73 -9.80 -5.09 9.22
C ASN A 73 -9.96 -6.31 8.28
N GLY A 74 -8.85 -6.82 7.74
CA GLY A 74 -8.85 -7.98 6.82
C GLY A 74 -9.31 -7.69 5.39
N THR A 75 -9.64 -6.43 5.06
CA THR A 75 -10.07 -6.02 3.72
C THR A 75 -8.97 -5.22 3.03
N LEU A 76 -8.71 -5.49 1.74
CA LEU A 76 -7.77 -4.73 0.93
C LEU A 76 -8.38 -3.37 0.55
N HIS A 77 -7.79 -2.29 1.06
CA HIS A 77 -8.26 -0.92 0.80
C HIS A 77 -7.36 -0.20 -0.20
N GLY A 78 -6.06 -0.44 -0.12
CA GLY A 78 -5.06 0.28 -0.90
C GLY A 78 -3.98 -0.63 -1.47
N ILE A 79 -3.32 -0.14 -2.51
CA ILE A 79 -2.08 -0.71 -3.05
C ILE A 79 -1.02 0.37 -2.96
N ILE A 80 0.13 0.08 -2.36
CA ILE A 80 1.24 1.03 -2.19
C ILE A 80 1.64 1.58 -3.56
N SER A 81 1.70 2.91 -3.70
CA SER A 81 1.98 3.55 -4.98
C SER A 81 3.19 4.49 -4.93
N TRP A 82 3.16 5.51 -4.08
CA TRP A 82 4.25 6.49 -3.97
C TRP A 82 4.21 7.21 -2.63
N GLY A 83 5.30 7.88 -2.29
CA GLY A 83 5.44 8.70 -1.08
C GLY A 83 6.61 9.66 -1.22
N ASP A 84 6.94 10.37 -0.15
CA ASP A 84 8.15 11.20 -0.14
C ASP A 84 9.39 10.40 0.23
N PHE A 85 10.54 10.91 -0.24
CA PHE A 85 11.83 10.47 0.25
C PHE A 85 12.50 11.63 1.03
N PRO A 86 13.04 11.39 2.24
CA PRO A 86 13.07 10.12 2.97
C PRO A 86 11.68 9.65 3.44
N CYS A 87 11.46 8.34 3.52
CA CYS A 87 10.19 7.74 3.95
C CYS A 87 9.95 7.94 5.45
N GLY A 88 8.69 7.85 5.90
CA GLY A 88 8.37 7.95 7.32
C GLY A 88 8.51 9.36 7.90
N GLN A 89 8.45 10.39 7.06
CA GLN A 89 8.45 11.77 7.52
C GLN A 89 7.18 12.11 8.31
N PRO A 90 7.28 12.89 9.41
CA PRO A 90 6.11 13.34 10.16
C PRO A 90 5.13 14.12 9.28
N ASN A 91 3.83 13.83 9.42
CA ASN A 91 2.75 14.43 8.63
C ASN A 91 2.89 14.31 7.09
N ARG A 92 3.69 13.36 6.60
CA ARG A 92 3.84 13.05 5.17
C ARG A 92 3.40 11.59 4.95
N PRO A 93 2.10 11.33 4.75
CA PRO A 93 1.60 9.96 4.59
C PRO A 93 1.92 9.40 3.20
N GLY A 94 2.15 8.09 3.11
CA GLY A 94 2.22 7.39 1.84
C GLY A 94 0.89 7.48 1.06
N VAL A 95 0.99 7.44 -0.27
CA VAL A 95 -0.13 7.48 -1.19
C VAL A 95 -0.33 6.12 -1.85
N TYR A 96 -1.58 5.66 -1.82
CA TYR A 96 -1.99 4.34 -2.24
C TYR A 96 -3.08 4.44 -3.30
N THR A 97 -3.11 3.48 -4.23
CA THR A 97 -4.23 3.31 -5.16
C THR A 97 -5.47 2.89 -4.38
N ARG A 98 -6.60 3.60 -4.56
CA ARG A 98 -7.87 3.32 -3.88
C ARG A 98 -8.59 2.14 -4.55
N VAL A 99 -8.44 0.95 -3.98
CA VAL A 99 -8.96 -0.30 -4.58
C VAL A 99 -10.46 -0.28 -4.83
N SER A 100 -11.24 0.41 -3.99
CA SER A 100 -12.69 0.51 -4.17
C SER A 100 -13.11 1.14 -5.51
N LYS A 101 -12.25 1.95 -6.15
CA LYS A 101 -12.50 2.53 -7.48
C LYS A 101 -12.27 1.54 -8.63
N TYR A 102 -11.58 0.43 -8.37
CA TYR A 102 -11.13 -0.51 -9.39
C TYR A 102 -11.76 -1.90 -9.27
N VAL A 103 -12.63 -2.15 -8.29
CA VAL A 103 -13.25 -3.47 -8.05
C VAL A 103 -13.93 -4.05 -9.30
N SER A 104 -14.68 -3.23 -10.05
CA SER A 104 -15.34 -3.68 -11.29
C SER A 104 -14.31 -4.11 -12.34
N TRP A 105 -13.29 -3.28 -12.58
CA TRP A 105 -12.21 -3.57 -13.52
C TRP A 105 -11.43 -4.83 -13.12
N ILE A 106 -11.13 -5.02 -11.82
CA ILE A 106 -10.45 -6.21 -11.31
C ILE A 106 -11.28 -7.46 -11.63
N ARG A 107 -12.58 -7.43 -11.31
CA ARG A 107 -13.50 -8.57 -11.56
C ARG A 107 -13.62 -8.90 -13.04
N GLU A 108 -13.81 -7.88 -13.88
CA GLU A 108 -13.88 -8.06 -15.33
C GLU A 108 -12.59 -8.64 -15.90
N THR A 109 -11.43 -8.15 -15.44
CA THR A 109 -10.12 -8.65 -15.87
C THR A 109 -9.95 -10.12 -15.50
N ILE A 110 -10.29 -10.49 -14.26
CA ILE A 110 -10.24 -11.89 -13.82
C ILE A 110 -11.15 -12.76 -14.70
N GLN A 111 -12.37 -12.31 -15.00
CA GLN A 111 -13.32 -13.06 -15.85
C GLN A 111 -12.82 -13.22 -17.29
N LYS A 112 -12.33 -12.13 -17.91
CA LYS A 112 -11.84 -12.12 -19.30
C LYS A 112 -10.64 -13.04 -19.50
N HIS A 113 -9.81 -13.22 -18.46
CA HIS A 113 -8.58 -14.01 -18.51
C HIS A 113 -8.67 -15.32 -17.71
N SER A 114 -9.87 -15.71 -17.29
CA SER A 114 -10.10 -17.04 -16.72
C SER A 114 -9.92 -18.08 -17.82
N THR A 115 -8.78 -18.77 -17.85
CA THR A 115 -8.62 -19.98 -18.66
C THR A 115 -9.51 -21.09 -18.08
N PRO A 116 -10.07 -21.99 -18.91
CA PRO A 116 -10.58 -23.26 -18.41
C PRO A 116 -9.45 -23.91 -17.60
N GLU A 117 -9.73 -24.34 -16.37
CA GLU A 117 -8.74 -24.92 -15.45
C GLU A 117 -7.70 -25.75 -16.20
N HIS A 118 -6.46 -25.25 -16.29
CA HIS A 118 -5.35 -26.17 -16.42
C HIS A 118 -5.27 -26.87 -15.07
N LYS A 119 -5.89 -28.05 -14.98
CA LYS A 119 -5.68 -29.00 -13.89
C LYS A 119 -4.19 -29.02 -13.64
N TRP A 120 -3.77 -28.52 -12.49
CA TRP A 120 -2.42 -28.75 -11.99
C TRP A 120 -2.35 -30.26 -11.73
N THR A 121 -2.00 -31.03 -12.76
CA THR A 121 -1.60 -32.42 -12.58
C THR A 121 -0.38 -32.34 -11.69
N LYS A 122 -0.53 -32.77 -10.44
CA LYS A 122 0.61 -32.93 -9.53
C LYS A 122 1.68 -33.69 -10.31
N GLY A 123 2.87 -33.11 -10.42
CA GLY A 123 4.02 -33.79 -11.00
C GLY A 123 4.27 -35.12 -10.27
N PRO A 124 4.90 -36.10 -10.94
CA PRO A 124 5.12 -37.42 -10.37
C PRO A 124 5.91 -37.32 -9.05
N GLN A 125 5.43 -38.07 -8.06
CA GLN A 125 6.16 -38.36 -6.82
C GLN A 125 7.38 -39.22 -7.08
#